data_AF-U6D982-F1
#
_entry.id   AF-U6D982-F1
#
_cell.length_a   1.000
_cell.length_b   1.000
_cell.length_c   1.000
_cell.angle_alpha   90.00
_cell.angle_beta   90.00
_cell.angle_gamma   90.00
#
_symmetry.space_group_name_H-M   'P 1'
#
loop_
_entity.id
_entity.type
_entity.pdbx_description
1 polymer ?
#
loop_
_entity_poly.entity_id
_entity_poly.type
_entity_poly.pdbx_seq_one_letter_code
_entity_poly.pdbx_strand_id
1 'polypeptide(L)'
;MAQKSIASCDCPRHADCVNSTHCTCKHGYTSMHGEEFFTFPLATCKDTDECKPPISIYCGANAACQNTDGGFYCHCNPGYKLLSGAPQFQNSSENTCQKATSSATTKAMNDMSTSPALEPSQLQRVVETFESLLANKTLLGTGEKEKVASWATGVLQTLETDALDTALKSPEQKIQKIHNSTVAIETRVVTDNCSEEQIFSLNTHMNSVDIHCNDVVQGNIQGPTAIALISYSSLGNIINATFFEESNEKDRVYLNSEVVSAAIGPQRNKSLSKSVILSFQHVK
;
A
#
# COMPACT_ATOMS: atom_id res chain seq x y z
N MET A 1 -6.19 -22.16 58.23
CA MET A 1 -5.36 -22.00 57.02
C MET A 1 -6.27 -22.18 55.82
N ALA A 2 -6.55 -21.13 55.07
CA ALA A 2 -7.20 -21.24 53.76
C ALA A 2 -6.41 -20.32 52.82
N GLN A 3 -5.46 -20.93 52.13
CA GLN A 3 -4.59 -20.28 51.16
C GLN A 3 -5.47 -19.95 49.95
N LYS A 4 -5.90 -18.68 49.86
CA LYS A 4 -6.71 -18.15 48.76
C LYS A 4 -5.86 -18.24 47.50
N SER A 5 -6.15 -19.23 46.66
CA SER A 5 -5.46 -19.47 45.39
C SER A 5 -5.43 -18.18 44.59
N ILE A 6 -4.22 -17.68 44.30
CA ILE A 6 -3.99 -16.61 43.35
C ILE A 6 -4.61 -17.05 42.03
N ALA A 7 -5.38 -16.17 41.38
CA ALA A 7 -6.01 -16.45 40.10
C ALA A 7 -4.91 -16.80 39.09
N SER A 8 -4.75 -18.10 38.82
CA SER A 8 -3.81 -18.60 37.83
C SER A 8 -4.48 -18.45 36.48
N CYS A 9 -4.06 -17.42 35.75
CA CYS A 9 -4.46 -17.21 34.38
C CYS A 9 -3.79 -18.28 33.52
N ASP A 10 -4.48 -19.40 33.35
CA ASP A 10 -4.00 -20.53 32.57
C ASP A 10 -4.26 -20.25 31.09
N CYS A 11 -3.30 -19.65 30.40
CA CYS A 11 -3.40 -19.28 28.99
C CYS A 11 -2.71 -20.32 28.09
N PRO A 12 -3.22 -20.56 26.87
CA PRO A 12 -2.60 -21.49 25.93
C PRO A 12 -1.24 -20.96 25.44
N ARG A 13 -0.49 -21.81 24.74
CA ARG A 13 0.75 -21.38 24.08
C ARG A 13 0.49 -20.22 23.13
N HIS A 14 1.49 -19.34 23.02
CA HIS A 14 1.44 -18.11 22.22
C HIS A 14 0.35 -17.10 22.64
N ALA A 15 -0.08 -17.16 23.91
CA ALA A 15 -0.95 -16.17 24.51
C ALA A 15 -0.30 -15.52 25.75
N ASP A 16 -0.69 -14.29 26.02
CA ASP A 16 -0.36 -13.55 27.23
C ASP A 16 -1.61 -13.32 28.07
N CYS A 17 -1.45 -13.33 29.40
CA CYS A 17 -2.54 -13.06 30.31
C CYS A 17 -2.79 -11.55 30.46
N VAL A 18 -4.05 -11.17 30.38
CA VAL A 18 -4.53 -9.80 30.58
C VAL A 18 -5.46 -9.76 31.78
N ASN A 19 -5.20 -8.83 32.71
CA ASN A 19 -6.03 -8.58 33.91
C ASN A 19 -6.33 -9.82 34.77
N SER A 20 -5.46 -10.85 34.75
CA SER A 20 -5.63 -12.12 35.48
C SER A 20 -6.95 -12.86 35.21
N THR A 21 -7.63 -12.55 34.11
CA THR A 21 -8.99 -13.01 33.80
C THR A 21 -9.16 -13.49 32.37
N HIS A 22 -8.41 -12.91 31.42
CA HIS A 22 -8.51 -13.23 30.00
C HIS A 22 -7.12 -13.42 29.39
N CYS A 23 -7.07 -14.10 28.26
CA CYS A 23 -5.88 -14.31 27.46
C CYS A 23 -5.99 -13.52 26.15
N THR A 24 -4.87 -13.03 25.64
CA THR A 24 -4.76 -12.43 24.31
C THR A 24 -3.63 -13.11 23.54
N CYS A 25 -3.76 -13.23 22.22
CA CYS A 25 -2.70 -13.84 21.42
C CYS A 25 -1.49 -12.90 21.28
N LYS A 26 -0.29 -13.48 21.27
CA LYS A 26 0.94 -12.75 20.96
C LYS A 26 0.91 -12.25 19.53
N HIS A 27 1.68 -11.20 19.23
CA HIS A 27 1.87 -10.75 17.85
C HIS A 27 2.28 -11.90 16.93
N GLY A 28 1.73 -11.93 15.72
CA GLY A 28 1.88 -13.05 14.77
C GLY A 28 0.88 -14.19 15.01
N TYR A 29 0.04 -14.13 16.05
CA TYR A 29 -0.95 -15.16 16.35
C TYR A 29 -2.36 -14.59 16.43
N THR A 30 -3.34 -15.39 16.02
CA THR A 30 -4.76 -15.05 16.04
C THR A 30 -5.57 -16.17 16.69
N SER A 31 -6.66 -15.80 17.38
CA SER A 31 -7.59 -16.76 17.97
C SER A 31 -8.49 -17.37 16.89
N MET A 32 -8.97 -18.60 17.09
CA MET A 32 -9.79 -19.29 16.08
C MET A 32 -11.06 -18.54 15.65
N HIS A 33 -11.54 -17.60 16.48
CA HIS A 33 -12.74 -16.79 16.22
C HIS A 33 -12.42 -15.29 16.02
N GLY A 34 -11.14 -14.89 15.96
CA GLY A 34 -10.74 -13.49 15.79
C GLY A 34 -11.09 -12.59 16.98
N GLU A 35 -11.26 -13.18 18.15
CA GLU A 35 -11.47 -12.50 19.43
C GLU A 35 -10.13 -11.99 19.97
N GLU A 36 -10.09 -10.73 20.41
CA GLU A 36 -8.92 -10.10 21.01
C GLU A 36 -8.63 -10.62 22.43
N PHE A 37 -9.68 -10.97 23.18
CA PHE A 37 -9.61 -11.52 24.52
C PHE A 37 -10.48 -12.76 24.63
N PHE A 38 -9.94 -13.86 25.18
CA PHE A 38 -10.64 -15.13 25.35
C PHE A 38 -10.25 -15.82 26.65
N THR A 39 -10.96 -16.89 27.03
CA THR A 39 -10.61 -17.73 28.19
C THR A 39 -10.24 -19.15 27.73
N PHE A 40 -9.18 -19.72 28.31
CA PHE A 40 -8.80 -21.11 28.03
C PHE A 40 -9.74 -22.07 28.78
N PRO A 41 -10.14 -23.22 28.20
CA PRO A 41 -9.72 -23.81 26.92
C PRO A 41 -10.63 -23.49 25.72
N LEU A 42 -11.46 -22.43 25.81
CA LEU A 42 -12.44 -22.11 24.77
C LEU A 42 -11.80 -21.66 23.45
N ALA A 43 -10.60 -21.09 23.50
CA ALA A 43 -9.83 -20.72 22.32
C ALA A 43 -8.33 -20.96 22.51
N THR A 44 -7.65 -21.13 21.37
CA THR A 44 -6.20 -21.28 21.25
C THR A 44 -5.67 -20.29 20.23
N CYS A 45 -4.42 -19.87 20.42
CA CYS A 45 -3.73 -19.02 19.46
C CYS A 45 -3.11 -19.86 18.36
N LYS A 46 -3.43 -19.52 17.11
CA LYS A 46 -2.85 -20.11 15.92
C LYS A 46 -2.00 -19.07 15.22
N ASP A 47 -0.90 -19.52 14.65
CA ASP A 47 -0.06 -18.70 13.79
C ASP A 47 -0.88 -18.03 12.68
N THR A 48 -0.60 -16.75 12.45
CA THR A 48 -1.24 -15.93 11.43
C THR A 48 -0.41 -16.03 10.16
N ASP A 49 -0.99 -16.57 9.09
CA ASP A 49 -0.27 -16.63 7.81
C ASP A 49 -0.31 -15.26 7.14
N GLU A 50 0.67 -14.39 7.42
CA GLU A 50 0.67 -13.03 6.87
C GLU A 50 0.85 -13.01 5.35
N CYS A 51 1.34 -14.11 4.76
CA CYS A 51 1.50 -14.24 3.31
C CYS A 51 0.20 -14.62 2.59
N LYS A 52 -0.86 -14.96 3.32
CA LYS A 52 -2.17 -15.30 2.76
C LYS A 52 -3.23 -14.28 3.17
N PRO A 53 -4.37 -14.23 2.44
CA PRO A 53 -5.51 -13.44 2.87
C PRO A 53 -5.91 -13.81 4.31
N PRO A 54 -6.20 -12.82 5.18
CA PRO A 54 -6.56 -11.43 4.83
C PRO A 54 -5.41 -10.41 4.80
N ILE A 55 -4.18 -10.77 5.19
CA ILE A 55 -3.06 -9.81 5.29
C ILE A 55 -2.27 -9.73 3.99
N SER A 56 -1.92 -10.90 3.41
CA SER A 56 -1.23 -11.04 2.12
C SER A 56 -0.07 -10.07 1.88
N ILE A 57 0.97 -10.12 2.72
CA ILE A 57 2.13 -9.22 2.65
C ILE A 57 2.83 -9.32 1.28
N TYR A 58 3.00 -8.15 0.66
CA TYR A 58 3.80 -8.00 -0.55
C TYR A 58 5.28 -7.76 -0.23
N CYS A 59 6.15 -8.60 -0.76
CA CYS A 59 7.60 -8.57 -0.53
C CYS A 59 8.40 -7.76 -1.57
N GLY A 60 7.73 -7.12 -2.53
CA GLY A 60 8.39 -6.39 -3.60
C GLY A 60 8.65 -7.23 -4.86
N ALA A 61 9.08 -6.56 -5.93
CA ALA A 61 9.32 -7.19 -7.23
C ALA A 61 10.40 -8.28 -7.15
N ASN A 62 10.16 -9.41 -7.82
CA ASN A 62 11.03 -10.58 -7.84
C ASN A 62 11.32 -11.17 -6.46
N ALA A 63 10.40 -11.02 -5.52
CA ALA A 63 10.44 -11.64 -4.22
C ALA A 63 9.10 -12.32 -3.89
N ALA A 64 9.14 -13.24 -2.93
CA ALA A 64 7.99 -13.94 -2.41
C ALA A 64 7.96 -13.85 -0.88
N CYS A 65 6.75 -13.83 -0.33
CA CYS A 65 6.50 -13.91 1.09
C CYS A 65 6.54 -15.37 1.53
N GLN A 66 7.20 -15.63 2.65
CA GLN A 66 7.23 -16.92 3.30
C GLN A 66 6.82 -16.78 4.77
N ASN A 67 5.75 -17.50 5.11
CA ASN A 67 5.21 -17.53 6.46
C ASN A 67 6.11 -18.34 7.39
N THR A 68 6.20 -17.90 8.65
CA THR A 68 6.93 -18.54 9.74
C THR A 68 6.10 -18.53 11.01
N ASP A 69 6.45 -19.39 11.97
CA ASP A 69 5.75 -19.38 13.26
C ASP A 69 5.99 -18.05 13.99
N GLY A 70 4.93 -17.25 14.13
CA GLY A 70 4.91 -15.93 14.76
C GLY A 70 5.25 -14.75 13.85
N GLY A 71 5.29 -14.94 12.54
CA GLY A 71 5.51 -13.84 11.58
C GLY A 71 5.91 -14.31 10.19
N PHE A 72 6.56 -13.46 9.40
CA PHE A 72 6.94 -13.80 8.04
C PHE A 72 8.32 -13.24 7.66
N TYR A 73 8.87 -13.70 6.55
CA TYR A 73 9.96 -13.04 5.88
C TYR A 73 9.77 -13.05 4.36
N CYS A 74 10.48 -12.14 3.72
CA CYS A 74 10.56 -12.05 2.28
C CYS A 74 11.86 -12.68 1.79
N HIS A 75 11.81 -13.34 0.64
CA HIS A 75 13.00 -13.86 -0.03
C HIS A 75 12.94 -13.56 -1.53
N CYS A 76 14.10 -13.45 -2.17
CA CYS A 76 14.13 -13.28 -3.62
C CYS A 76 13.66 -14.55 -4.33
N ASN A 77 12.98 -14.38 -5.46
CA ASN A 77 12.57 -15.45 -6.34
C ASN A 77 13.80 -16.13 -6.97
N PRO A 78 13.68 -17.39 -7.41
CA PRO A 78 14.76 -18.10 -8.10
C PRO A 78 15.35 -17.27 -9.25
N GLY A 79 16.67 -17.14 -9.27
CA GLY A 79 17.39 -16.31 -10.24
C GLY A 79 17.60 -14.86 -9.81
N TYR A 80 17.14 -14.46 -8.61
CA TYR A 80 17.36 -13.15 -8.02
C TYR A 80 18.02 -13.27 -6.64
N LYS A 81 18.82 -12.27 -6.25
CA LYS A 81 19.52 -12.22 -4.96
C LYS A 81 19.59 -10.79 -4.43
N LEU A 82 19.59 -10.65 -3.11
CA LEU A 82 19.85 -9.37 -2.46
C LEU A 82 21.29 -8.94 -2.73
N LEU A 83 21.49 -7.64 -2.94
CA LEU A 83 22.83 -7.04 -3.06
C LEU A 83 23.68 -7.26 -1.81
N SER A 84 23.04 -7.29 -0.64
CA SER A 84 23.68 -7.57 0.65
C SER A 84 24.18 -9.01 0.79
N GLY A 85 23.77 -9.91 -0.12
CA GLY A 85 24.03 -11.35 -0.02
C GLY A 85 23.21 -12.07 1.04
N ALA A 86 22.32 -11.37 1.76
CA ALA A 86 21.42 -11.99 2.72
C ALA A 86 20.39 -12.88 1.99
N PRO A 87 19.92 -13.98 2.63
CA PRO A 87 18.93 -14.87 2.03
C PRO A 87 17.49 -14.35 2.14
N GLN A 88 17.21 -13.49 3.13
CA GLN A 88 15.88 -13.03 3.49
C GLN A 88 15.89 -11.57 3.96
N PHE A 89 14.73 -10.91 3.92
CA PHE A 89 14.51 -9.53 4.32
C PHE A 89 13.09 -9.36 4.91
N GLN A 90 12.83 -8.27 5.62
CA GLN A 90 11.62 -8.16 6.47
C GLN A 90 10.37 -7.69 5.70
N ASN A 91 10.52 -6.84 4.69
CA ASN A 91 9.40 -6.26 3.95
C ASN A 91 9.87 -5.67 2.61
N SER A 92 8.93 -5.33 1.74
CA SER A 92 9.18 -4.72 0.43
C SER A 92 10.09 -3.48 0.43
N SER A 93 10.15 -2.70 1.51
CA SER A 93 11.01 -1.51 1.60
C SER A 93 12.51 -1.86 1.64
N GLU A 94 12.85 -3.10 2.02
CA GLU A 94 14.22 -3.63 1.99
C GLU A 94 14.54 -4.38 0.68
N ASN A 95 13.58 -4.47 -0.24
CA ASN A 95 13.73 -5.29 -1.44
C ASN A 95 14.80 -4.74 -2.40
N THR A 96 15.91 -5.47 -2.50
CA THR A 96 17.01 -5.19 -3.44
C THR A 96 17.32 -6.39 -4.34
N CYS A 97 16.31 -7.22 -4.62
CA CYS A 97 16.45 -8.44 -5.42
C CYS A 97 16.87 -8.12 -6.87
N GLN A 98 18.13 -8.42 -7.20
CA GLN A 98 18.68 -8.28 -8.55
C GLN A 98 18.90 -9.63 -9.22
N LYS A 99 18.79 -9.66 -10.55
CA LYS A 99 19.00 -10.87 -11.34
C LYS A 99 20.43 -11.37 -11.14
N ALA A 100 20.59 -12.61 -10.71
CA ALA A 100 21.88 -13.25 -10.53
C ALA A 100 22.52 -13.49 -11.90
N THR A 101 23.30 -12.53 -12.39
CA THR A 101 24.15 -12.72 -13.56
C THR A 101 25.28 -13.67 -13.17
N SER A 102 25.22 -14.89 -13.71
CA SER A 102 26.33 -15.82 -13.65
C SER A 102 27.49 -15.26 -14.48
N SER A 103 28.47 -14.61 -13.86
CA SER A 103 29.82 -14.61 -14.44
C SER A 103 30.89 -14.33 -13.39
N ALA A 104 31.69 -15.37 -13.14
CA ALA A 104 33.03 -15.22 -12.65
C ALA A 104 33.90 -14.60 -13.76
N THR A 105 34.49 -13.44 -13.51
CA THR A 105 35.83 -13.10 -14.01
C THR A 105 36.42 -11.96 -13.19
N THR A 106 37.60 -12.21 -12.68
CA THR A 106 38.48 -11.35 -11.86
C THR A 106 39.13 -10.21 -12.66
N LYS A 107 39.44 -9.14 -11.91
CA LYS A 107 40.56 -8.18 -12.03
C LYS A 107 40.44 -6.93 -12.95
N ALA A 108 40.33 -5.80 -12.24
CA ALA A 108 41.26 -4.65 -12.22
C ALA A 108 41.25 -3.66 -13.40
N MET A 109 40.81 -2.42 -13.15
CA MET A 109 41.65 -1.22 -12.93
C MET A 109 40.81 0.05 -13.11
N ASN A 110 40.97 0.95 -12.12
CA ASN A 110 40.81 2.40 -12.12
C ASN A 110 40.13 3.06 -13.34
N ASP A 111 38.94 3.60 -13.11
CA ASP A 111 38.67 4.98 -13.52
C ASP A 111 37.73 5.65 -12.52
N MET A 112 38.30 6.60 -11.78
CA MET A 112 37.58 7.56 -10.95
C MET A 112 36.96 8.58 -11.90
N SER A 113 35.83 8.22 -12.49
CA SER A 113 34.88 9.15 -13.04
C SER A 113 33.70 9.20 -12.09
N THR A 114 33.67 10.27 -11.30
CA THR A 114 32.54 10.69 -10.48
C THR A 114 31.27 10.63 -11.33
N SER A 115 30.50 9.55 -11.19
CA SER A 115 29.17 9.48 -11.77
C SER A 115 28.29 10.45 -10.98
N PRO A 116 27.50 11.32 -11.64
CA PRO A 116 26.53 12.12 -10.92
C PRO A 116 25.58 11.16 -10.23
N ALA A 117 25.32 11.38 -8.94
CA ALA A 117 24.25 10.69 -8.23
C ALA A 117 22.99 10.84 -9.09
N LEU A 118 22.40 9.70 -9.49
CA LEU A 118 21.18 9.68 -10.30
C LEU A 118 20.08 10.32 -9.44
N GLU A 119 19.74 11.58 -9.72
CA GLU A 119 18.66 12.26 -9.01
C GLU A 119 17.37 11.42 -9.10
N PRO A 120 16.65 11.19 -7.98
CA PRO A 120 15.42 10.42 -8.00
C PRO A 120 14.44 11.04 -9.01
N SER A 121 13.69 10.18 -9.70
CA SER A 121 12.61 10.63 -10.60
C SER A 121 11.66 11.55 -9.81
N GLN A 122 11.09 12.56 -10.45
CA GLN A 122 10.24 13.54 -9.74
C GLN A 122 9.06 12.86 -9.03
N LEU A 123 8.53 11.79 -9.62
CA LEU A 123 7.45 10.99 -9.05
C LEU A 123 7.90 10.14 -7.85
N GLN A 124 9.19 9.76 -7.77
CA GLN A 124 9.76 9.10 -6.59
C GLN A 124 9.68 10.00 -5.34
N ARG A 125 9.90 11.32 -5.49
CA ARG A 125 9.79 12.28 -4.37
C ARG A 125 8.36 12.37 -3.83
N VAL A 126 7.36 12.25 -4.71
CA VAL A 126 5.94 12.20 -4.32
C VAL A 126 5.66 10.97 -3.46
N VAL A 127 6.20 9.82 -3.86
CA VAL A 127 6.09 8.57 -3.11
C VAL A 127 6.78 8.64 -1.75
N GLU A 128 8.00 9.19 -1.68
CA GLU A 128 8.72 9.39 -0.41
C GLU A 128 7.95 10.33 0.54
N THR A 129 7.34 11.37 -0.01
CA THR A 129 6.49 12.29 0.75
C THR A 129 5.28 11.56 1.33
N PHE A 130 4.64 10.69 0.55
CA PHE A 130 3.53 9.86 1.03
C PHE A 130 3.95 8.96 2.18
N GLU A 131 5.08 8.26 2.05
CA GLU A 131 5.58 7.36 3.08
C GLU A 131 5.90 8.11 4.37
N SER A 132 6.45 9.32 4.28
CA SER A 132 6.65 10.20 5.42
C SER A 132 5.32 10.62 6.08
N LEU A 133 4.28 10.90 5.30
CA LEU A 133 2.96 11.24 5.84
C LEU A 133 2.35 10.06 6.59
N LEU A 134 2.49 8.85 6.07
CA LEU A 134 2.04 7.62 6.73
C LEU A 134 2.84 7.33 8.02
N ALA A 135 4.14 7.61 8.05
CA ALA A 135 4.97 7.42 9.23
C ALA A 135 4.57 8.33 10.42
N ASN A 136 3.97 9.50 10.14
CA ASN A 136 3.44 10.41 11.17
C ASN A 136 2.14 9.91 11.83
N LYS A 137 1.65 8.71 11.46
CA LYS A 137 0.46 8.05 12.04
C LYS A 137 0.62 7.75 13.54
N THR A 138 1.82 7.80 14.10
CA THR A 138 2.09 7.64 15.55
C THR A 138 1.30 8.60 16.45
N LEU A 139 0.68 9.64 15.90
CA LEU A 139 -0.23 10.57 16.59
C LEU A 139 -1.72 10.15 16.61
N LEU A 140 -2.12 9.12 15.87
CA LEU A 140 -3.52 8.66 15.73
C LEU A 140 -3.86 7.46 16.63
N GLY A 141 -3.04 7.17 17.64
CA GLY A 141 -3.41 6.26 18.71
C GLY A 141 -4.69 6.78 19.38
N THR A 142 -5.80 6.05 19.23
CA THR A 142 -7.13 6.35 19.80
C THR A 142 -7.85 7.61 19.26
N GLY A 143 -7.74 7.91 17.97
CA GLY A 143 -8.44 9.04 17.34
C GLY A 143 -9.94 8.80 17.07
N GLU A 144 -10.77 9.82 17.29
CA GLU A 144 -12.15 9.89 16.80
C GLU A 144 -12.21 9.65 15.27
N LYS A 145 -13.19 8.89 14.79
CA LYS A 145 -13.35 8.53 13.35
C LYS A 145 -13.24 9.74 12.41
N GLU A 146 -13.78 10.88 12.84
CA GLU A 146 -13.72 12.14 12.09
C GLU A 146 -12.29 12.63 11.84
N LYS A 147 -11.40 12.51 12.83
CA LYS A 147 -9.99 12.90 12.70
C LYS A 147 -9.23 11.97 11.74
N VAL A 148 -9.53 10.68 11.80
CA VAL A 148 -8.97 9.68 10.86
C VAL A 148 -9.42 9.98 9.43
N ALA A 149 -10.72 10.23 9.23
CA ALA A 149 -11.30 10.55 7.93
C ALA A 149 -10.71 11.84 7.34
N SER A 150 -10.63 12.90 8.17
CA SER A 150 -10.06 14.20 7.77
C SER A 150 -8.58 14.06 7.38
N TRP A 151 -7.78 13.36 8.18
CA TRP A 151 -6.39 13.09 7.88
C TRP A 151 -6.23 12.27 6.59
N ALA A 152 -6.98 11.17 6.44
CA ALA A 152 -6.91 10.32 5.25
C ALA A 152 -7.30 11.10 3.99
N THR A 153 -8.36 11.93 4.08
CA THR A 153 -8.78 12.81 2.99
C THR A 153 -7.68 13.79 2.60
N GLY A 154 -7.01 14.41 3.58
CA GLY A 154 -5.90 15.32 3.34
C GLY A 154 -4.74 14.62 2.62
N VAL A 155 -4.37 13.43 3.07
CA VAL A 155 -3.30 12.63 2.46
C VAL A 155 -3.62 12.26 1.00
N LEU A 156 -4.84 11.79 0.73
CA LEU A 156 -5.30 11.47 -0.63
C LEU A 156 -5.22 12.71 -1.55
N GLN A 157 -5.73 13.85 -1.09
CA GLN A 157 -5.71 15.10 -1.85
C GLN A 157 -4.29 15.60 -2.13
N THR A 158 -3.37 15.48 -1.16
CA THR A 158 -1.97 15.86 -1.33
C THR A 158 -1.33 15.01 -2.43
N LEU A 159 -1.48 13.69 -2.40
CA LEU A 159 -0.90 12.84 -3.44
C LEU A 159 -1.47 13.11 -4.83
N GLU A 160 -2.78 13.28 -4.95
CA GLU A 160 -3.41 13.61 -6.23
C GLU A 160 -2.83 14.90 -6.81
N THR A 161 -2.67 15.91 -5.96
CA THR A 161 -2.10 17.21 -6.37
C THR A 161 -0.65 17.06 -6.81
N ASP A 162 0.18 16.43 -5.97
CA ASP A 162 1.61 16.30 -6.22
C ASP A 162 1.90 15.43 -7.45
N ALA A 163 1.12 14.37 -7.67
CA ALA A 163 1.23 13.52 -8.85
C ALA A 163 0.87 14.28 -10.14
N LEU A 164 -0.22 15.05 -10.12
CA LEU A 164 -0.64 15.87 -11.27
C LEU A 164 0.35 16.99 -11.55
N ASP A 165 0.80 17.72 -10.54
CA ASP A 165 1.78 18.81 -10.70
C ASP A 165 3.12 18.28 -11.21
N THR A 166 3.53 17.10 -10.73
CA THR A 166 4.73 16.41 -11.22
C THR A 166 4.59 16.01 -12.68
N ALA A 167 3.43 15.50 -13.08
CA ALA A 167 3.13 15.16 -14.47
C ALA A 167 3.22 16.40 -15.37
N LEU A 168 2.57 17.50 -14.97
CA LEU A 168 2.51 18.74 -15.74
C LEU A 168 3.85 19.48 -15.84
N LYS A 169 4.77 19.29 -14.88
CA LYS A 169 6.15 19.82 -14.94
C LYS A 169 7.00 19.17 -16.03
N SER A 170 6.65 17.96 -16.47
CA SER A 170 7.39 17.19 -17.47
C SER A 170 6.49 16.75 -18.63
N PRO A 171 5.94 17.70 -19.43
CA PRO A 171 4.96 17.38 -20.48
C PRO A 171 5.54 16.52 -21.62
N GLU A 172 6.87 16.52 -21.76
CA GLU A 172 7.61 15.65 -22.68
C GLU A 172 7.39 14.15 -22.35
N GLN A 173 7.19 13.83 -21.07
CA GLN A 173 6.88 12.48 -20.60
C GLN A 173 5.38 12.27 -20.59
N LYS A 174 4.84 11.88 -21.75
CA LYS A 174 3.40 11.64 -21.94
C LYS A 174 2.80 10.67 -20.92
N ILE A 175 3.55 9.67 -20.45
CA ILE A 175 3.11 8.71 -19.42
C ILE A 175 4.23 8.58 -18.39
N GLN A 176 3.89 8.72 -17.12
CA GLN A 176 4.80 8.47 -16.00
C GLN A 176 4.19 7.39 -15.12
N LYS A 177 5.00 6.42 -14.71
CA LYS A 177 4.56 5.33 -13.84
C LYS A 177 5.55 5.12 -12.72
N ILE A 178 5.03 4.94 -11.53
CA ILE A 178 5.76 4.43 -10.38
C ILE A 178 4.89 3.41 -9.67
N HIS A 179 5.52 2.39 -9.14
CA HIS A 179 4.85 1.45 -8.28
C HIS A 179 5.79 1.10 -7.15
N ASN A 180 5.28 1.10 -5.93
CA ASN A 180 5.95 0.52 -4.78
C ASN A 180 4.92 -0.21 -3.91
N SER A 181 5.31 -0.64 -2.71
CA SER A 181 4.42 -1.38 -1.81
C SER A 181 3.36 -0.54 -1.11
N THR A 182 3.49 0.79 -1.16
CA THR A 182 2.65 1.73 -0.43
C THR A 182 1.63 2.36 -1.36
N VAL A 183 2.08 2.73 -2.56
CA VAL A 183 1.30 3.41 -3.59
C VAL A 183 1.78 3.01 -5.00
N ALA A 184 0.84 2.88 -5.91
CA ALA A 184 1.10 2.82 -7.35
C ALA A 184 0.46 4.03 -8.03
N ILE A 185 1.22 4.73 -8.87
CA ILE A 185 0.76 5.94 -9.56
C ILE A 185 1.07 5.79 -11.05
N GLU A 186 0.06 5.95 -11.89
CA GLU A 186 0.21 6.22 -13.31
C GLU A 186 -0.35 7.60 -13.61
N THR A 187 0.44 8.43 -14.27
CA THR A 187 -0.02 9.72 -14.80
C THR A 187 0.12 9.75 -16.31
N ARG A 188 -0.78 10.49 -16.95
CA ARG A 188 -0.76 10.71 -18.39
C ARG A 188 -0.99 12.18 -18.69
N VAL A 189 -0.04 12.78 -19.40
CA VAL A 189 -0.11 14.16 -19.88
C VAL A 189 -0.70 14.18 -21.28
N VAL A 190 -1.61 15.10 -21.51
CA VAL A 190 -2.28 15.32 -22.79
C VAL A 190 -2.04 16.76 -23.22
N THR A 191 -1.22 16.91 -24.27
CA THR A 191 -0.82 18.19 -24.88
C THR A 191 -1.58 18.49 -26.17
N ASP A 192 -2.13 17.45 -26.79
CA ASP A 192 -2.64 17.48 -28.16
C ASP A 192 -4.18 17.40 -28.15
N ASN A 193 -4.80 17.78 -29.26
CA ASN A 193 -6.25 17.59 -29.44
C ASN A 193 -6.61 16.10 -29.46
N CYS A 194 -7.77 15.79 -28.88
CA CYS A 194 -8.33 14.45 -28.89
C CYS A 194 -8.82 14.05 -30.29
N SER A 195 -8.57 12.80 -30.69
CA SER A 195 -9.29 12.20 -31.82
C SER A 195 -10.73 11.85 -31.41
N GLU A 196 -11.65 11.78 -32.37
CA GLU A 196 -13.02 11.33 -32.07
C GLU A 196 -12.98 9.92 -31.41
N GLU A 197 -13.74 9.78 -30.33
CA GLU A 197 -13.85 8.54 -29.53
C GLU A 197 -12.59 8.01 -28.83
N GLN A 198 -11.53 8.81 -28.71
CA GLN A 198 -10.32 8.38 -28.02
C GLN A 198 -10.56 8.12 -26.52
N ILE A 199 -10.25 6.91 -26.06
CA ILE A 199 -10.30 6.48 -24.65
C ILE A 199 -8.87 6.35 -24.11
N PHE A 200 -8.64 6.87 -22.92
CA PHE A 200 -7.42 6.67 -22.16
C PHE A 200 -7.66 5.66 -21.06
N SER A 201 -6.88 4.58 -21.12
CA SER A 201 -6.81 3.55 -20.08
C SER A 201 -5.53 3.76 -19.27
N LEU A 202 -5.67 3.95 -17.97
CA LEU A 202 -4.55 3.98 -17.01
C LEU A 202 -4.65 2.73 -16.14
N ASN A 203 -3.50 2.18 -15.74
CA ASN A 203 -3.40 0.97 -14.95
C ASN A 203 -2.41 1.09 -13.79
N THR A 204 -2.88 0.74 -12.60
CA THR A 204 -2.06 0.61 -11.39
C THR A 204 -2.12 -0.84 -10.93
N HIS A 205 -1.29 -1.67 -11.58
CA HIS A 205 -1.16 -3.11 -11.39
C HIS A 205 -2.45 -3.94 -11.55
N MET A 206 -3.38 -3.83 -10.60
CA MET A 206 -4.63 -4.58 -10.51
C MET A 206 -5.88 -3.72 -10.70
N ASN A 207 -5.73 -2.39 -10.71
CA ASN A 207 -6.82 -1.44 -10.88
C ASN A 207 -6.65 -0.66 -12.17
N SER A 208 -7.76 -0.24 -12.77
CA SER A 208 -7.73 0.57 -13.98
C SER A 208 -8.82 1.63 -13.99
N VAL A 209 -8.57 2.68 -14.77
CA VAL A 209 -9.56 3.68 -15.12
C VAL A 209 -9.57 3.90 -16.62
N ASP A 210 -10.76 3.88 -17.21
CA ASP A 210 -11.01 4.25 -18.58
C ASP A 210 -11.80 5.54 -18.63
N ILE A 211 -11.25 6.55 -19.31
CA ILE A 211 -11.86 7.87 -19.48
C ILE A 211 -11.78 8.33 -20.93
N HIS A 212 -12.76 9.10 -21.37
CA HIS A 212 -12.70 9.73 -22.69
C HIS A 212 -11.74 10.92 -22.69
N CYS A 213 -10.94 11.03 -23.76
CA CYS A 213 -9.98 12.12 -23.94
C CYS A 213 -10.65 13.51 -23.85
N ASN A 214 -11.86 13.66 -24.40
CA ASN A 214 -12.61 14.93 -24.38
C ASN A 214 -13.03 15.36 -22.97
N ASP A 215 -13.11 14.43 -22.02
CA ASP A 215 -13.38 14.74 -20.61
C ASP A 215 -12.10 15.17 -19.87
N VAL A 216 -10.92 14.85 -20.42
CA VAL A 216 -9.60 15.25 -19.92
C VAL A 216 -9.14 16.57 -20.53
N VAL A 217 -9.16 16.67 -21.87
CA VAL A 217 -8.77 17.86 -22.64
C VAL A 217 -10.02 18.67 -22.93
N GLN A 218 -10.15 19.84 -22.30
CA GLN A 218 -11.23 20.75 -22.61
C GLN A 218 -10.77 21.84 -23.58
N GLY A 219 -11.60 22.10 -24.61
CA GLY A 219 -11.28 22.99 -25.73
C GLY A 219 -11.03 24.47 -25.41
N ASN A 220 -11.04 24.87 -24.13
CA ASN A 220 -10.83 26.26 -23.68
C ASN A 220 -9.63 26.43 -22.73
N ILE A 221 -8.80 25.39 -22.50
CA ILE A 221 -7.64 25.47 -21.61
C ILE A 221 -6.37 25.70 -22.43
N GLN A 222 -5.61 26.73 -22.07
CA GLN A 222 -4.30 27.02 -22.66
C GLN A 222 -3.23 26.33 -21.82
N GLY A 223 -2.84 25.10 -22.20
CA GLY A 223 -1.79 24.33 -21.54
C GLY A 223 -2.06 22.83 -21.48
N PRO A 224 -1.05 22.02 -21.11
CA PRO A 224 -1.21 20.58 -20.95
C PRO A 224 -2.21 20.25 -19.84
N THR A 225 -2.98 19.19 -20.04
CA THR A 225 -3.82 18.58 -19.01
C THR A 225 -3.21 17.25 -18.60
N ALA A 226 -3.47 16.81 -17.37
CA ALA A 226 -2.99 15.53 -16.89
C ALA A 226 -4.11 14.76 -16.20
N ILE A 227 -4.08 13.45 -16.35
CA ILE A 227 -4.86 12.51 -15.56
C ILE A 227 -3.91 11.63 -14.75
N ALA A 228 -4.27 11.36 -13.50
CA ALA A 228 -3.56 10.46 -12.62
C ALA A 228 -4.50 9.35 -12.14
N LEU A 229 -4.02 8.12 -12.11
CA LEU A 229 -4.60 6.99 -11.40
C LEU A 229 -3.66 6.60 -10.27
N ILE A 230 -4.18 6.53 -9.04
CA ILE A 230 -3.40 6.25 -7.83
C ILE A 230 -4.06 5.09 -7.08
N SER A 231 -3.28 4.06 -6.78
CA SER A 231 -3.68 2.91 -5.95
C SER A 231 -2.96 2.95 -4.62
N TYR A 232 -3.69 2.87 -3.52
CA TYR A 232 -3.15 2.99 -2.17
C TYR A 232 -3.18 1.63 -1.46
N SER A 233 -2.10 0.87 -1.59
CA SER A 233 -1.98 -0.47 -0.99
C SER A 233 -1.92 -0.45 0.53
N SER A 234 -1.31 0.58 1.14
CA SER A 234 -1.17 0.68 2.61
C SER A 234 -2.35 1.35 3.32
N LEU A 235 -3.27 2.02 2.60
CA LEU A 235 -4.34 2.81 3.21
C LEU A 235 -5.50 1.94 3.74
N GLY A 236 -5.67 0.73 3.22
CA GLY A 236 -6.65 -0.24 3.75
C GLY A 236 -6.40 -0.60 5.23
N ASN A 237 -5.15 -0.53 5.69
CA ASN A 237 -4.78 -0.77 7.10
C ASN A 237 -5.11 0.42 8.03
N ILE A 238 -5.48 1.57 7.45
CA ILE A 238 -5.87 2.79 8.17
C ILE A 238 -7.39 2.90 8.21
N ILE A 239 -8.04 2.67 7.07
CA ILE A 239 -9.50 2.70 6.91
C ILE A 239 -10.03 1.26 6.99
N ASN A 240 -9.88 0.63 8.16
CA ASN A 240 -10.26 -0.77 8.37
C ASN A 240 -11.68 -0.90 8.97
N ALA A 241 -12.12 -2.12 9.27
CA ALA A 241 -13.45 -2.41 9.82
C ALA A 241 -13.85 -1.57 11.04
N THR A 242 -12.93 -1.21 11.96
CA THR A 242 -13.29 -0.40 13.14
C THR A 242 -13.71 1.02 12.76
N PHE A 243 -13.32 1.50 11.58
CA PHE A 243 -13.83 2.74 11.00
C PHE A 243 -15.31 2.61 10.60
N PHE A 244 -15.70 1.49 10.00
CA PHE A 244 -17.06 1.22 9.52
C PHE A 244 -18.00 0.59 10.56
N GLU A 245 -17.50 0.19 11.73
CA GLU A 245 -18.32 -0.36 12.82
C GLU A 245 -19.27 0.70 13.38
N GLU A 246 -20.55 0.63 13.05
CA GLU A 246 -21.59 1.23 13.88
C GLU A 246 -21.86 0.32 15.08
N SER A 247 -22.03 0.92 16.26
CA SER A 247 -21.91 0.28 17.57
C SER A 247 -22.90 -0.85 17.89
N ASN A 248 -23.76 -1.27 16.95
CA ASN A 248 -24.87 -2.20 17.21
C ASN A 248 -25.15 -3.26 16.11
N GLU A 249 -24.37 -3.38 15.04
CA GLU A 249 -24.63 -4.40 14.00
C GLU A 249 -23.66 -5.58 14.03
N LYS A 250 -24.20 -6.80 13.89
CA LYS A 250 -23.44 -8.07 13.88
C LYS A 250 -22.63 -8.28 12.60
N ASP A 251 -22.87 -7.45 11.58
CA ASP A 251 -22.27 -7.59 10.26
C ASP A 251 -21.09 -6.63 10.12
N ARG A 252 -19.88 -7.16 10.32
CA ARG A 252 -18.65 -6.40 10.12
C ARG A 252 -18.44 -6.17 8.62
N VAL A 253 -18.42 -4.89 8.21
CA VAL A 253 -18.12 -4.49 6.83
C VAL A 253 -16.61 -4.27 6.68
N TYR A 254 -16.05 -4.81 5.60
CA TYR A 254 -14.63 -4.68 5.28
C TYR A 254 -14.48 -4.11 3.88
N LEU A 255 -13.47 -3.27 3.69
CA LEU A 255 -13.04 -2.87 2.37
C LEU A 255 -12.49 -4.10 1.63
N ASN A 256 -13.03 -4.39 0.45
CA ASN A 256 -12.68 -5.58 -0.34
C ASN A 256 -11.80 -5.27 -1.55
N SER A 257 -11.25 -4.06 -1.62
CA SER A 257 -10.38 -3.56 -2.68
C SER A 257 -9.28 -2.69 -2.07
N GLU A 258 -8.27 -2.33 -2.85
CA GLU A 258 -7.45 -1.18 -2.52
C GLU A 258 -8.29 0.10 -2.59
N VAL A 259 -7.89 1.13 -1.84
CA VAL A 259 -8.40 2.48 -2.10
C VAL A 259 -7.73 2.95 -3.38
N VAL A 260 -8.51 3.51 -4.29
CA VAL A 260 -8.01 4.01 -5.58
C VAL A 260 -8.62 5.38 -5.82
N SER A 261 -7.82 6.30 -6.35
CA SER A 261 -8.31 7.59 -6.80
C SER A 261 -7.88 7.90 -8.23
N ALA A 262 -8.75 8.60 -8.95
CA ALA A 262 -8.49 9.11 -10.29
C ALA A 262 -8.74 10.61 -10.29
N ALA A 263 -7.73 11.39 -10.69
CA ALA A 263 -7.75 12.84 -10.62
C ALA A 263 -7.36 13.45 -11.96
N ILE A 264 -8.00 14.57 -12.31
CA ILE A 264 -7.71 15.34 -13.52
C ILE A 264 -7.24 16.73 -13.10
N GLY A 265 -6.13 17.17 -13.68
CA GLY A 265 -5.53 18.48 -13.43
C GLY A 265 -5.35 19.27 -14.73
N PRO A 266 -5.38 20.62 -14.68
CA PRO A 266 -5.40 21.45 -13.48
C PRO A 266 -6.80 21.78 -12.91
N GLN A 267 -7.91 21.39 -13.56
CA GLN A 267 -9.26 21.75 -13.10
C GLN A 267 -9.96 20.62 -12.33
N ARG A 268 -10.36 20.88 -11.09
CA ARG A 268 -10.93 19.88 -10.16
C ARG A 268 -12.44 19.64 -10.25
N ASN A 269 -13.23 20.57 -10.79
CA ASN A 269 -14.69 20.56 -10.63
C ASN A 269 -15.43 20.78 -11.96
N LYS A 270 -15.58 19.75 -12.78
CA LYS A 270 -16.44 19.79 -13.98
C LYS A 270 -17.22 18.49 -14.19
N SER A 271 -18.42 18.62 -14.75
CA SER A 271 -19.26 17.49 -15.14
C SER A 271 -18.62 16.73 -16.30
N LEU A 272 -18.44 15.43 -16.13
CA LEU A 272 -17.98 14.53 -17.19
C LEU A 272 -19.12 14.34 -18.20
N SER A 273 -18.81 14.46 -19.49
CA SER A 273 -19.79 14.28 -20.57
C SER A 273 -20.13 12.81 -20.81
N LYS A 274 -19.19 11.91 -20.49
CA LYS A 274 -19.34 10.46 -20.57
C LYS A 274 -18.99 9.79 -19.24
N SER A 275 -19.43 8.54 -19.09
CA SER A 275 -19.13 7.73 -17.91
C SER A 275 -17.65 7.37 -17.84
N VAL A 276 -17.08 7.45 -16.65
CA VAL A 276 -15.75 6.90 -16.33
C VAL A 276 -15.92 5.50 -15.78
N ILE A 277 -15.13 4.56 -16.27
CA ILE A 277 -15.16 3.16 -15.82
C ILE A 277 -13.96 2.95 -14.92
N LEU A 278 -14.23 2.68 -13.64
CA LEU A 278 -13.23 2.25 -12.67
C LEU A 278 -13.37 0.75 -12.46
N SER A 279 -12.27 0.01 -12.66
CA SER A 279 -12.23 -1.43 -12.43
C SER A 279 -11.32 -1.73 -11.25
N PHE A 280 -11.85 -2.45 -10.26
CA PHE A 280 -11.13 -2.84 -9.07
C PHE A 280 -11.00 -4.35 -8.97
N GLN A 281 -9.82 -4.82 -8.59
CA GLN A 281 -9.66 -6.22 -8.24
C GLN A 281 -10.04 -6.43 -6.78
N HIS A 282 -10.88 -7.43 -6.53
CA HIS A 282 -11.15 -7.87 -5.17
C HIS A 282 -9.89 -8.47 -4.54
N VAL A 283 -9.65 -8.15 -3.26
CA VAL A 283 -8.51 -8.68 -2.49
C VAL A 283 -8.80 -10.08 -1.91
N LYS A 284 -9.99 -10.64 -2.18
CA LYS A 284 -10.46 -11.97 -1.74
C LYS A 284 -10.44 -13.00 -2.86
#